data_AF-A0A9P8BBB2-F1
#
_entry.id   AF-A0A9P8BBB2-F1
#
_cell.length_a   1.000
_cell.length_b   1.000
_cell.length_c   1.000
_cell.angle_alpha   90.00
_cell.angle_beta   90.00
_cell.angle_gamma   90.00
#
_symmetry.space_group_name_H-M   'P 1'
#
loop_
_entity.id
_entity.type
_entity.pdbx_description
1 polymer ?
#
loop_
_entity_poly.entity_id
_entity_poly.type
_entity_poly.pdbx_seq_one_letter_code
_entity_poly.pdbx_strand_id
1 'polypeptide(L)'
;MSNKALISHCHKLVMELGWAKALSNVSTSCTEASNMQLMLAHMEIKKLQTTLHEVKKEGKVKNSQVKLMSSSSTHLLTSDEFWDAVQADKEVAKMKAAKKVVTASTHVLNKEKKEWRVKDITARKAACDKQCAVWVKVCQRAEDKGVSKPKLGLAPKQPKTPLNSFFQSADAGCISEEEEKSDEESDEEESGKE
;
A
#
# COMPACT_ATOMS: atom_id res chain seq x y z
N MET A 1 -2.90 26.75 64.60
CA MET A 1 -4.02 25.89 64.13
C MET A 1 -4.60 25.14 65.33
N SER A 2 -5.92 25.03 65.46
CA SER A 2 -6.56 24.30 66.57
C SER A 2 -6.50 22.78 66.33
N ASN A 3 -6.30 21.98 67.38
CA ASN A 3 -6.27 20.51 67.31
C ASN A 3 -7.51 19.92 66.63
N LYS A 4 -8.68 20.57 66.77
CA LYS A 4 -9.92 20.15 66.09
C LYS A 4 -9.81 20.24 64.55
N ALA A 5 -9.12 21.27 64.04
CA ALA A 5 -8.91 21.44 62.61
C ALA A 5 -7.96 20.38 62.04
N LEU A 6 -6.92 20.02 62.81
CA LEU A 6 -5.97 18.98 62.42
C LEU A 6 -6.65 17.60 62.36
N ILE A 7 -7.43 17.23 63.37
CA ILE A 7 -8.17 15.97 63.41
C ILE A 7 -9.18 15.87 62.25
N SER A 8 -9.91 16.95 61.98
CA SER A 8 -10.83 17.02 60.84
C SER A 8 -10.12 16.84 59.50
N HIS A 9 -8.96 17.48 59.33
CA HIS A 9 -8.15 17.33 58.11
C HIS A 9 -7.60 15.90 57.94
N CYS A 10 -7.12 15.28 59.03
CA CYS A 10 -6.67 13.89 59.00
C CYS A 10 -7.80 12.92 58.64
N HIS A 11 -9.00 13.08 59.20
CA HIS A 11 -10.15 12.26 58.82
C HIS A 11 -10.51 12.42 57.34
N LYS A 12 -10.48 13.64 56.81
CA LYS A 12 -10.73 13.89 55.39
C LYS A 12 -9.72 13.16 54.50
N LEU A 13 -8.42 13.26 54.83
CA LEU A 13 -7.36 12.56 54.08
C LEU A 13 -7.51 11.03 54.13
N VAL A 14 -7.86 10.46 55.28
CA VAL A 14 -8.09 9.01 55.40
C VAL A 14 -9.25 8.56 54.53
N MET A 15 -10.34 9.33 54.52
CA MET A 15 -11.49 9.04 53.66
C MET A 15 -11.09 9.12 52.17
N GLU A 16 -10.42 10.20 51.75
CA GLU A 16 -9.95 10.36 50.37
C GLU A 16 -9.02 9.23 49.91
N LEU A 17 -8.08 8.80 50.77
CA LEU A 17 -7.22 7.64 50.51
C LEU A 17 -8.01 6.34 50.41
N GLY A 18 -9.04 6.16 51.24
CA GLY A 18 -9.95 5.01 51.18
C GLY A 18 -10.70 4.95 49.84
N TRP A 19 -11.23 6.09 49.38
CA TRP A 19 -11.88 6.20 48.07
C TRP A 19 -10.92 5.94 46.92
N ALA A 20 -9.71 6.51 46.96
CA ALA A 20 -8.69 6.28 45.94
C ALA A 20 -8.31 4.79 45.82
N LYS A 21 -8.17 4.10 46.95
CA LYS A 21 -7.87 2.65 46.98
C LYS A 21 -9.03 1.82 46.43
N ALA A 22 -10.27 2.16 46.79
CA ALA A 22 -11.46 1.48 46.25
C ALA A 22 -11.57 1.65 44.72
N LEU A 23 -11.36 2.88 44.22
CA LEU A 23 -11.36 3.16 42.79
C LEU A 23 -10.25 2.41 42.04
N SER A 24 -9.04 2.34 42.61
CA SER A 24 -7.94 1.57 42.03
C SER A 24 -8.28 0.08 41.92
N ASN A 25 -8.86 -0.53 42.97
CA ASN A 25 -9.26 -1.93 42.94
C ASN A 25 -10.35 -2.21 41.88
N VAL A 26 -11.33 -1.33 41.76
CA VAL A 26 -12.39 -1.43 40.74
C VAL A 26 -11.79 -1.32 39.34
N SER A 27 -10.85 -0.39 39.13
CA SER A 27 -10.17 -0.21 37.84
C SER A 27 -9.35 -1.45 37.45
N THR A 28 -8.60 -2.03 38.40
CA THR A 28 -7.86 -3.27 38.16
C THR A 28 -8.79 -4.42 37.82
N SER A 29 -9.86 -4.61 38.59
CA SER A 29 -10.85 -5.67 38.34
C SER A 29 -11.54 -5.53 36.98
N CYS A 30 -11.89 -4.31 36.58
CA CYS A 30 -12.47 -4.02 35.27
C CYS A 30 -11.50 -4.35 34.13
N THR A 31 -10.21 -4.06 34.33
CA THR A 31 -9.15 -4.37 33.36
C THR A 31 -8.95 -5.88 33.23
N GLU A 32 -8.92 -6.61 34.35
CA GLU A 32 -8.82 -8.07 34.35
C GLU A 32 -10.02 -8.74 33.65
N ALA A 33 -11.25 -8.28 33.95
CA ALA A 33 -12.45 -8.76 33.30
C ALA A 33 -12.43 -8.51 31.78
N SER A 34 -11.99 -7.32 31.36
CA SER A 34 -11.84 -6.97 29.94
C SER A 34 -10.81 -7.86 29.24
N ASN A 35 -9.68 -8.14 29.90
CA ASN A 35 -8.64 -9.03 29.38
C ASN A 35 -9.15 -10.47 29.21
N MET A 36 -9.94 -10.97 30.17
CA MET A 36 -10.55 -12.31 30.05
C MET A 36 -11.54 -12.38 28.89
N GLN A 37 -12.38 -11.36 28.71
CA GLN A 37 -13.31 -11.28 27.58
C GLN A 37 -12.57 -11.26 26.24
N LEU A 38 -11.47 -10.49 26.15
CA LEU A 38 -10.63 -10.45 24.95
C LEU A 38 -10.01 -11.81 24.63
N MET A 39 -9.52 -12.53 25.65
CA MET A 39 -8.96 -13.88 25.48
C MET A 39 -10.02 -14.87 24.98
N LEU A 40 -11.24 -14.84 25.53
CA LEU A 40 -12.35 -15.68 25.08
C LEU A 40 -12.70 -15.39 23.61
N ALA A 41 -12.81 -14.11 23.23
CA ALA A 41 -13.06 -13.72 21.85
C ALA A 41 -11.94 -14.21 20.90
N HIS A 42 -10.67 -14.12 21.32
CA HIS A 42 -9.55 -14.67 20.54
C HIS A 42 -9.64 -16.18 20.35
N MET A 43 -10.03 -16.93 21.38
CA MET A 43 -10.23 -18.38 21.28
C MET A 43 -11.37 -18.73 20.32
N GLU A 44 -12.49 -18.00 20.37
CA GLU A 44 -13.61 -18.18 19.45
C GLU A 44 -13.23 -17.87 18.00
N ILE A 45 -12.54 -16.75 17.76
CA ILE A 45 -12.01 -16.40 16.44
C ILE A 45 -11.11 -17.50 15.91
N LYS A 46 -10.19 -18.02 16.73
CA LYS A 46 -9.29 -19.10 16.33
C LYS A 46 -10.07 -20.38 15.97
N LYS A 47 -11.10 -20.73 16.74
CA LYS A 47 -11.99 -21.87 16.44
C LYS A 47 -12.74 -21.68 15.12
N LEU A 48 -13.27 -20.49 14.88
CA LEU A 48 -13.94 -20.15 13.62
C LEU A 48 -12.97 -20.20 12.43
N GLN A 49 -11.74 -19.73 12.60
CA GLN A 49 -10.69 -19.83 11.57
C GLN A 49 -10.34 -21.28 11.24
N THR A 50 -10.23 -22.16 12.24
CA THR A 50 -9.99 -23.59 12.00
C THR A 50 -11.15 -24.25 11.26
N THR A 51 -12.40 -23.98 11.68
CA THR A 51 -13.58 -24.51 11.00
C THR A 51 -13.67 -23.98 9.56
N LEU A 52 -13.41 -22.69 9.34
CA LEU A 52 -13.39 -22.11 8.00
C LEU A 52 -12.33 -22.76 7.11
N HIS A 53 -11.15 -23.04 7.67
CA HIS A 53 -10.08 -23.72 6.95
C HIS A 53 -10.47 -25.15 6.55
N GLU A 54 -11.11 -25.89 7.47
CA GLU A 54 -11.65 -27.24 7.22
C GLU A 54 -12.73 -27.22 6.13
N VAL A 55 -13.73 -26.33 6.25
CA VAL A 55 -14.78 -26.15 5.25
C VAL A 55 -14.20 -25.76 3.89
N LYS A 56 -13.17 -24.89 3.86
CA LYS A 56 -12.48 -24.54 2.61
C LYS A 56 -11.73 -25.72 2.00
N LYS A 57 -11.16 -26.60 2.83
CA LYS A 57 -10.50 -27.82 2.38
C LYS A 57 -11.51 -28.80 1.79
N GLU A 58 -12.64 -29.03 2.46
CA GLU A 58 -13.72 -29.88 1.95
C GLU A 58 -14.39 -29.30 0.69
N GLY A 59 -14.62 -27.99 0.66
CA GLY A 59 -15.16 -27.29 -0.51
C GLY A 59 -14.24 -27.40 -1.72
N LYS A 60 -12.91 -27.36 -1.53
CA LYS A 60 -11.96 -27.63 -2.61
C LYS A 60 -12.09 -29.06 -3.17
N VAL A 61 -12.24 -30.06 -2.29
CA VAL A 61 -12.41 -31.47 -2.69
C VAL A 61 -13.72 -31.68 -3.46
N LYS A 62 -14.83 -31.11 -2.98
CA LYS A 62 -16.13 -31.19 -3.67
C LYS A 62 -16.12 -30.42 -5.00
N ASN A 63 -15.49 -29.24 -5.05
CA ASN A 63 -15.41 -28.45 -6.28
C ASN A 63 -14.54 -29.14 -7.34
N SER A 64 -13.45 -29.84 -6.98
CA SER A 64 -12.73 -30.70 -7.94
C SER A 64 -13.60 -31.84 -8.50
N GLN A 65 -14.47 -32.41 -7.67
CA GLN A 65 -15.39 -33.49 -8.09
C GLN A 65 -16.55 -32.97 -8.98
N VAL A 66 -17.02 -31.75 -8.75
CA VAL A 66 -18.11 -31.12 -9.53
C VAL A 66 -17.59 -30.47 -10.82
N LYS A 67 -16.38 -29.89 -10.82
CA LYS A 67 -15.75 -29.29 -12.01
C LYS A 67 -15.46 -30.35 -13.09
N LEU A 68 -15.21 -31.60 -12.69
CA LEU A 68 -15.15 -32.77 -13.58
C LEU A 68 -16.43 -32.98 -14.41
N MET A 69 -17.59 -32.57 -13.90
CA MET A 69 -18.86 -32.66 -14.63
C MET A 69 -19.17 -31.40 -15.46
N SER A 70 -18.51 -30.27 -15.21
CA SER A 70 -18.88 -28.98 -15.82
C SER A 70 -18.00 -28.57 -17.00
N SER A 71 -16.86 -29.23 -17.24
CA SER A 71 -15.96 -28.91 -18.35
C SER A 71 -16.38 -29.62 -19.65
N SER A 72 -17.53 -29.24 -20.24
CA SER A 72 -18.02 -29.57 -21.61
C SER A 72 -17.97 -31.03 -22.10
N SER A 73 -17.50 -31.94 -21.28
CA SER A 73 -17.30 -33.35 -21.50
C SER A 73 -18.50 -34.05 -20.87
N THR A 74 -19.44 -34.50 -21.69
CA THR A 74 -20.60 -35.27 -21.25
C THR A 74 -20.24 -36.71 -20.85
N HIS A 75 -18.94 -37.05 -20.81
CA HIS A 75 -18.44 -38.34 -20.35
C HIS A 75 -17.61 -38.19 -19.07
N LEU A 76 -17.68 -39.21 -18.23
CA LEU A 76 -16.81 -39.37 -17.07
C LEU A 76 -15.38 -39.56 -17.57
N LEU A 77 -14.46 -38.70 -17.13
CA LEU A 77 -13.04 -38.88 -17.42
C LEU A 77 -12.56 -40.22 -16.86
N THR A 78 -11.76 -40.91 -17.66
CA THR A 78 -11.01 -42.07 -17.18
C THR A 78 -9.98 -41.63 -16.12
N SER A 79 -9.51 -42.57 -15.30
CA SER A 79 -8.58 -42.27 -14.19
C SER A 79 -7.36 -41.47 -14.66
N ASP A 80 -6.84 -41.76 -15.85
CA ASP A 80 -5.64 -41.09 -16.38
C ASP A 80 -5.95 -39.67 -16.88
N GLU A 81 -7.05 -39.47 -17.60
CA GLU A 81 -7.53 -38.15 -18.04
C GLU A 81 -7.82 -37.22 -16.85
N PHE A 82 -8.29 -37.78 -15.74
CA PHE A 82 -8.47 -37.02 -14.50
C PHE A 82 -7.14 -36.48 -13.96
N TRP A 83 -6.11 -37.32 -13.87
CA TRP A 83 -4.81 -36.89 -13.36
C TRP A 83 -4.14 -35.88 -14.29
N ASP A 84 -4.28 -36.04 -15.59
CA ASP A 84 -3.78 -35.08 -16.58
C ASP A 84 -4.48 -33.72 -16.48
N ALA A 85 -5.81 -33.70 -16.35
CA ALA A 85 -6.56 -32.46 -16.14
C ALA A 85 -6.19 -31.78 -14.82
N VAL A 86 -5.97 -32.55 -13.75
CA VAL A 86 -5.50 -32.02 -12.45
C VAL A 86 -4.10 -31.45 -12.56
N GLN A 87 -3.20 -32.07 -13.33
CA GLN A 87 -1.85 -31.51 -13.58
C GLN A 87 -1.91 -30.24 -14.41
N ALA A 88 -2.73 -30.21 -15.47
CA ALA A 88 -2.93 -29.01 -16.27
C ALA A 88 -3.47 -27.84 -15.42
N ASP A 89 -4.46 -28.09 -14.56
CA ASP A 89 -4.99 -27.08 -13.62
C ASP A 89 -3.92 -26.61 -12.63
N LYS A 90 -3.04 -27.50 -12.14
CA LYS A 90 -1.91 -27.14 -11.27
C LYS A 90 -0.90 -26.26 -12.01
N GLU A 91 -0.54 -26.57 -13.25
CA GLU A 91 0.37 -25.76 -14.04
C GLU A 91 -0.23 -24.39 -14.38
N VAL A 92 -1.52 -24.33 -14.74
CA VAL A 92 -2.23 -23.06 -14.94
C VAL A 92 -2.28 -22.24 -13.66
N ALA A 93 -2.49 -22.87 -12.50
CA ALA A 93 -2.47 -22.18 -11.22
C ALA A 93 -1.07 -21.63 -10.88
N LYS A 94 0.00 -22.39 -11.16
CA LYS A 94 1.39 -21.93 -11.03
C LYS A 94 1.67 -20.74 -11.95
N MET A 95 1.27 -20.82 -13.23
CA MET A 95 1.45 -19.72 -14.18
C MET A 95 0.67 -18.46 -13.76
N LYS A 96 -0.57 -18.60 -13.28
CA LYS A 96 -1.35 -17.46 -12.75
C LYS A 96 -0.69 -16.85 -11.52
N ALA A 97 -0.10 -17.66 -10.63
CA ALA A 97 0.65 -17.16 -9.48
C ALA A 97 1.91 -16.40 -9.93
N ALA A 98 2.68 -16.95 -10.87
CA ALA A 98 3.86 -16.29 -11.44
C ALA A 98 3.50 -14.96 -12.12
N LYS A 99 2.44 -14.93 -12.94
CA LYS A 99 1.97 -13.69 -13.59
C LYS A 99 1.61 -12.62 -12.57
N LYS A 100 0.94 -12.97 -11.46
CA LYS A 100 0.64 -12.01 -10.38
C LYS A 100 1.89 -11.40 -9.75
N VAL A 101 2.96 -12.18 -9.58
CA VAL A 101 4.24 -11.68 -9.06
C VAL A 101 4.87 -10.69 -10.03
N VAL A 102 4.87 -11.00 -11.33
CA VAL A 102 5.35 -10.10 -12.38
C VAL A 102 4.52 -8.82 -12.45
N THR A 103 3.18 -8.91 -12.41
CA THR A 103 2.32 -7.73 -12.43
C THR A 103 2.50 -6.85 -11.19
N ALA A 104 2.74 -7.46 -10.02
CA ALA A 104 3.04 -6.70 -8.81
C ALA A 104 4.38 -5.96 -8.92
N SER A 105 5.43 -6.60 -9.46
CA SER A 105 6.74 -5.96 -9.63
C SER A 105 6.71 -4.84 -10.67
N THR A 106 5.99 -5.01 -11.79
CA THR A 106 5.83 -3.95 -12.80
C THR A 106 5.06 -2.75 -12.27
N HIS A 107 4.05 -2.97 -11.43
CA HIS A 107 3.32 -1.87 -10.78
C HIS A 107 4.22 -1.03 -9.86
N VAL A 108 5.10 -1.68 -9.07
CA VAL A 108 6.08 -0.98 -8.23
C VAL A 108 7.03 -0.14 -9.08
N LEU A 109 7.62 -0.73 -10.12
CA LEU A 109 8.52 -0.02 -11.04
C LEU A 109 7.83 1.19 -11.70
N ASN A 110 6.57 1.04 -12.11
CA ASN A 110 5.81 2.14 -12.72
C ASN A 110 5.53 3.27 -11.74
N LYS A 111 5.30 2.96 -10.46
CA LYS A 111 5.16 3.99 -9.42
C LYS A 111 6.46 4.75 -9.20
N GLU A 112 7.59 4.05 -9.09
CA GLU A 112 8.91 4.68 -8.91
C GLU A 112 9.31 5.55 -10.10
N LYS A 113 9.03 5.09 -11.34
CA LYS A 113 9.22 5.91 -12.55
C LYS A 113 8.41 7.20 -12.52
N LYS A 114 7.14 7.14 -12.10
CA LYS A 114 6.28 8.31 -11.98
C LYS A 114 6.84 9.29 -10.94
N GLU A 115 7.25 8.80 -9.77
CA GLU A 115 7.86 9.62 -8.73
C GLU A 115 9.16 10.29 -9.18
N TRP A 116 10.02 9.56 -9.92
CA TRP A 116 11.23 10.12 -10.50
C TRP A 116 10.94 11.22 -11.51
N ARG A 117 9.97 11.02 -12.42
CA ARG A 117 9.55 12.06 -13.38
C ARG A 117 9.06 13.32 -12.67
N VAL A 118 8.28 13.18 -11.58
CA VAL A 118 7.81 14.33 -10.80
C VAL A 118 8.99 15.08 -10.17
N LYS A 119 9.94 14.37 -9.55
CA LYS A 119 11.14 14.99 -8.96
C LYS A 119 11.98 15.72 -10.01
N ASP A 120 12.21 15.10 -11.16
CA ASP A 120 13.00 15.67 -12.25
C ASP A 120 12.33 16.90 -12.88
N ILE A 121 11.01 16.85 -13.16
CA ILE A 121 10.25 18.01 -13.65
C ILE A 121 10.31 19.16 -12.64
N THR A 122 10.16 18.87 -11.36
CA THR A 122 10.20 19.88 -10.30
C THR A 122 11.58 20.52 -10.20
N ALA A 123 12.64 19.73 -10.25
CA ALA A 123 14.02 20.23 -10.25
C ALA A 123 14.31 21.11 -11.47
N ARG A 124 13.83 20.74 -12.67
CA ARG A 124 13.97 21.54 -13.88
C ARG A 124 13.21 22.85 -13.81
N LYS A 125 11.95 22.85 -13.33
CA LYS A 125 11.19 24.08 -13.11
C LYS A 125 11.96 25.03 -12.19
N ALA A 126 12.45 24.53 -11.06
CA ALA A 126 13.27 25.32 -10.14
C ALA A 126 14.57 25.86 -10.77
N ALA A 127 15.21 25.10 -11.67
CA ALA A 127 16.39 25.55 -12.41
C ALA A 127 16.04 26.65 -13.44
N CYS A 128 14.94 26.49 -14.18
CA CYS A 128 14.43 27.50 -15.11
C CYS A 128 14.06 28.80 -14.36
N ASP A 129 13.36 28.70 -13.23
CA ASP A 129 12.97 29.86 -12.43
C ASP A 129 14.19 30.64 -11.93
N LYS A 130 15.25 29.93 -11.52
CA LYS A 130 16.54 30.54 -11.17
C LYS A 130 17.17 31.26 -12.36
N GLN A 131 17.17 30.65 -13.55
CA GLN A 131 17.71 31.28 -14.76
C GLN A 131 16.89 32.50 -15.17
N CYS A 132 15.56 32.43 -15.12
CA CYS A 132 14.67 33.56 -15.37
C CYS A 132 14.92 34.70 -14.38
N ALA A 133 15.05 34.40 -13.08
CA ALA A 133 15.34 35.41 -12.06
C ALA A 133 16.70 36.09 -12.27
N VAL A 134 17.72 35.33 -12.70
CA VAL A 134 19.02 35.91 -13.08
C VAL A 134 18.87 36.79 -14.32
N TRP A 135 18.17 36.33 -15.36
CA TRP A 135 17.98 37.08 -16.59
C TRP A 135 17.21 38.38 -16.37
N VAL A 136 16.15 38.37 -15.56
CA VAL A 136 15.40 39.59 -15.16
C VAL A 136 16.33 40.61 -14.53
N LYS A 137 17.22 40.20 -13.62
CA LYS A 137 18.22 41.10 -13.01
C LYS A 137 19.21 41.65 -14.03
N VAL A 138 19.61 40.87 -15.04
CA VAL A 138 20.49 41.33 -16.11
C VAL A 138 19.78 42.33 -17.01
N CYS A 139 18.51 42.09 -17.36
CA CYS A 139 17.69 43.00 -18.15
C CYS A 139 17.49 44.35 -17.44
N GLN A 140 17.18 44.33 -16.14
CA GLN A 140 17.07 45.56 -15.36
C GLN A 140 18.37 46.38 -15.41
N ARG A 141 19.51 45.73 -15.20
CA ARG A 141 20.84 46.40 -15.28
C ARG A 141 21.16 46.94 -16.67
N ALA A 142 20.67 46.31 -17.73
CA ALA A 142 20.86 46.80 -19.10
C ALA A 142 20.01 48.06 -19.34
N GLU A 143 18.76 48.04 -18.86
CA GLU A 143 17.83 49.17 -18.93
C GLU A 143 18.35 50.38 -18.15
N ASP A 144 18.83 50.17 -16.91
CA ASP A 144 19.44 51.22 -16.08
C ASP A 144 20.68 51.86 -16.74
N LYS A 145 21.35 51.13 -17.65
CA LYS A 145 22.52 51.60 -18.41
C LYS A 145 22.19 52.13 -19.80
N GLY A 146 20.91 52.15 -20.19
CA GLY A 146 20.46 52.55 -21.53
C GLY A 146 20.91 51.61 -22.65
N VAL A 147 21.24 50.35 -22.33
CA VAL A 147 21.70 49.33 -23.30
C VAL A 147 20.55 48.38 -23.66
N SER A 148 20.57 47.86 -24.88
CA SER A 148 19.60 46.86 -25.34
C SER A 148 19.59 45.59 -24.46
N LYS A 149 18.41 45.01 -24.28
CA LYS A 149 18.19 43.82 -23.44
C LYS A 149 18.86 42.58 -24.06
N PRO A 150 19.58 41.77 -23.27
CA PRO A 150 20.22 40.55 -23.77
C PRO A 150 19.18 39.47 -24.09
N LYS A 151 19.50 38.60 -25.06
CA LYS A 151 18.65 37.45 -25.44
C LYS A 151 18.55 36.45 -24.29
N LEU A 152 17.35 35.87 -24.11
CA LEU A 152 17.12 34.79 -23.16
C LEU A 152 17.88 33.53 -23.60
N GLY A 153 18.52 32.85 -22.64
CA GLY A 153 19.19 31.57 -22.90
C GLY A 153 18.20 30.46 -23.27
N LEU A 154 18.67 29.45 -24.00
CA LEU A 154 17.87 28.27 -24.33
C LEU A 154 17.54 27.47 -23.06
N ALA A 155 16.31 26.99 -22.98
CA ALA A 155 15.86 26.16 -21.86
C ALA A 155 16.66 24.85 -21.77
N PRO A 156 16.87 24.31 -20.55
CA PRO A 156 17.50 23.00 -20.37
C PRO A 156 16.73 21.92 -21.15
N LYS A 157 17.45 21.14 -21.97
CA LYS A 157 16.86 19.99 -22.67
C LYS A 157 16.45 18.92 -21.66
N GLN A 158 15.34 18.25 -21.95
CA GLN A 158 14.89 17.13 -21.13
C GLN A 158 15.83 15.92 -21.28
N PRO A 159 16.48 15.40 -20.21
CA PRO A 159 17.09 14.09 -20.25
C PRO A 159 16.06 12.99 -20.54
N LYS A 160 16.55 11.93 -21.21
CA LYS A 160 15.78 10.71 -21.48
C LYS A 160 15.40 10.04 -20.16
N THR A 161 14.23 9.40 -20.12
CA THR A 161 13.82 8.60 -18.95
C THR A 161 14.83 7.44 -18.77
N PRO A 162 15.30 7.15 -17.54
CA PRO A 162 16.20 6.04 -17.29
C PRO A 162 15.58 4.69 -17.65
N LEU A 163 16.42 3.72 -17.98
CA LEU A 163 16.03 2.33 -18.20
C LEU A 163 15.52 1.69 -16.90
N ASN A 164 14.78 0.58 -17.01
CA ASN A 164 14.21 -0.16 -15.87
C ASN A 164 15.28 -0.58 -14.85
N SER A 165 16.49 -0.89 -15.31
CA SER A 165 17.65 -1.24 -14.49
C SER A 165 18.07 -0.16 -13.50
N PHE A 166 17.70 1.11 -13.73
CA PHE A 166 17.93 2.20 -12.80
C PHE A 166 17.01 2.13 -11.56
N PHE A 167 15.84 1.50 -11.70
CA PHE A 167 14.82 1.40 -10.66
C PHE A 167 14.82 0.03 -9.97
N GLN A 168 15.42 -1.00 -10.59
CA GLN A 168 15.58 -2.30 -9.95
C GLN A 168 16.54 -2.20 -8.76
N SER A 169 15.99 -2.36 -7.55
CA SER A 169 16.77 -2.58 -6.34
C SER A 169 17.48 -3.94 -6.46
N ALA A 170 18.69 -4.07 -5.92
CA ALA A 170 19.53 -5.28 -6.06
C ALA A 170 18.88 -6.61 -5.59
N ASP A 171 17.75 -6.55 -4.88
CA ASP A 171 16.97 -7.71 -4.41
C ASP A 171 15.83 -8.15 -5.37
N ALA A 172 15.52 -7.37 -6.41
CA ALA A 172 14.55 -7.77 -7.42
C ALA A 172 15.23 -8.69 -8.43
N GLY A 173 15.22 -9.99 -8.13
CA GLY A 173 15.72 -11.04 -9.02
C GLY A 173 15.35 -10.77 -10.47
N CYS A 174 16.38 -10.81 -11.32
CA CYS A 174 16.34 -10.57 -12.76
C CYS A 174 15.16 -11.32 -13.41
N ILE A 175 14.08 -10.60 -13.71
CA ILE A 175 13.04 -11.09 -14.63
C ILE A 175 13.37 -10.43 -15.96
N SER A 176 13.90 -11.27 -16.85
CA SER A 176 14.23 -10.96 -18.24
C SER A 176 13.10 -10.16 -18.90
N GLU A 177 13.49 -9.13 -19.63
CA GLU A 177 12.62 -8.28 -20.44
C GLU A 177 11.97 -9.12 -21.54
N GLU A 178 10.69 -9.46 -21.39
CA GLU A 178 9.81 -9.63 -22.54
C GLU A 178 9.05 -8.32 -22.73
N GLU A 179 9.28 -7.69 -23.89
CA GLU A 179 8.64 -6.45 -24.32
C GLU A 179 7.12 -6.65 -24.48
N GLU A 180 6.34 -6.44 -23.41
CA GLU A 180 4.90 -6.20 -23.57
C GLU A 180 4.69 -4.74 -24.03
N LYS A 181 4.51 -4.61 -25.35
CA LYS A 181 3.87 -3.47 -26.02
C LYS A 181 2.48 -3.27 -25.40
N SER A 182 2.37 -2.36 -24.43
CA SER A 182 1.10 -1.93 -23.85
C SER A 182 0.57 -0.78 -24.68
N ASP A 183 -0.46 -1.08 -25.47
CA ASP A 183 -1.31 -0.12 -26.18
C ASP A 183 -1.86 0.94 -25.21
N GLU A 184 -1.85 2.16 -25.71
CA GLU A 184 -2.22 3.41 -25.06
C GLU A 184 -3.68 3.72 -25.46
N GLU A 185 -4.66 3.21 -24.70
CA GLU A 185 -6.03 3.75 -24.79
C GLU A 185 -6.21 4.87 -23.77
N SER A 186 -5.99 6.07 -24.28
CA SER A 186 -6.40 7.36 -23.75
C SER A 186 -7.92 7.49 -23.91
N ASP A 187 -8.65 7.58 -22.81
CA ASP A 187 -10.04 8.02 -22.81
C ASP A 187 -10.14 9.28 -21.93
N GLU A 188 -10.05 10.43 -22.59
CA GLU A 188 -10.41 11.74 -22.04
C GLU A 188 -11.88 11.99 -22.41
N GLU A 189 -12.81 11.83 -21.46
CA GLU A 189 -14.13 12.46 -21.57
C GLU A 189 -14.14 13.79 -20.79
N GLU A 190 -13.99 14.84 -21.59
CA GLU A 190 -14.37 16.23 -21.31
C GLU A 190 -15.90 16.33 -21.30
N SER A 191 -16.54 16.54 -20.15
CA SER A 191 -17.93 17.00 -20.10
C SER A 191 -17.97 18.48 -19.76
N GLY A 192 -18.03 19.30 -20.80
CA GLY A 192 -18.30 20.72 -20.75
C GLY A 192 -19.67 21.03 -20.12
N LYS A 193 -19.69 22.13 -19.38
CA LYS A 193 -20.90 22.83 -18.95
C LYS A 193 -21.51 23.56 -20.14
N GLU A 194 -22.82 23.42 -20.32
CA GLU A 194 -23.73 24.51 -20.70
C GLU A 194 -25.02 24.38 -19.89
#